data_AF-A0A7W0WGQ0-F1
#
_entry.id   AF-A0A7W0WGQ0-F1
#
_cell.length_a   1.000
_cell.length_b   1.000
_cell.length_c   1.000
_cell.angle_alpha   90.00
_cell.angle_beta   90.00
_cell.angle_gamma   90.00
#
_symmetry.space_group_name_H-M   'P 1'
#
loop_
_entity.id
_entity.type
_entity.pdbx_description
1 polymer ?
#
loop_
_entity_poly.entity_id
_entity_poly.type
_entity_poly.pdbx_seq_one_letter_code
_entity_poly.pdbx_strand_id
1 'polypeptide(L)'
;MSFELIHKPTFTNQLLAIPKARVVQILEKTTILTENPSPHGSQKKKLHGYTGNVYRLRSGDYRVLYTYGDGWVSLLGVDDRKDIYRGDKLLAEDPDVPVSRIPDVHDILQLATAHDRARSHTPVRETEDLPLAMDENLLRHLQVPHEHFAALLECKTLDDLVEAEVPELVRERIFDAVSSPDYERVLEQPDLVTGDVSDLLRFKEGELLGFLLKLDPEQEKYVDWAVNASGPTLVKGGPGTGKSTVALYRTHSLVRSLRESGIEKPQVLFTTYTNALVAFSEQLLGRLLDRDRDLVTVRTADSLVVRIVASVDGQQDIA
;
A
#
# COMPACT_ATOMS: atom_id res chain seq x y z
N MET A 1 -0.64 -24.95 7.17
CA MET A 1 0.20 -24.00 6.41
C MET A 1 -0.43 -22.63 6.61
N SER A 2 0.31 -21.68 7.16
CA SER A 2 -0.15 -20.30 7.30
C SER A 2 0.16 -19.54 6.01
N PHE A 3 -0.78 -18.74 5.53
CA PHE A 3 -0.58 -17.86 4.39
C PHE A 3 0.16 -16.60 4.83
N GLU A 4 1.12 -16.15 4.03
CA GLU A 4 1.78 -14.87 4.20
C GLU A 4 0.80 -13.73 3.92
N LEU A 5 0.69 -12.78 4.85
CA LEU A 5 -0.17 -11.61 4.68
C LEU A 5 0.61 -10.46 4.04
N ILE A 6 0.16 -10.03 2.87
CA ILE A 6 0.63 -8.85 2.15
C ILE A 6 -0.54 -7.89 1.91
N HIS A 7 -0.27 -6.65 1.54
CA HIS A 7 -1.31 -5.67 1.28
C HIS A 7 -0.91 -4.67 0.20
N LYS A 8 -1.89 -4.05 -0.44
CA LYS A 8 -1.68 -2.94 -1.38
C LYS A 8 -1.65 -1.60 -0.62
N PRO A 9 -0.94 -0.58 -1.15
CA PRO A 9 -0.95 0.78 -0.58
C PRO A 9 -2.36 1.34 -0.34
N THR A 10 -3.30 1.03 -1.25
CA THR A 10 -4.70 1.42 -1.11
C THR A 10 -5.31 0.99 0.23
N PHE A 11 -5.03 -0.24 0.67
CA PHE A 11 -5.55 -0.77 1.92
C PHE A 11 -5.05 0.02 3.14
N THR A 12 -3.76 0.37 3.19
CA THR A 12 -3.22 1.16 4.30
C THR A 12 -3.70 2.60 4.27
N ASN A 13 -3.83 3.21 3.09
CA ASN A 13 -4.39 4.56 2.94
C ASN A 13 -5.84 4.62 3.46
N GLN A 14 -6.68 3.65 3.10
CA GLN A 14 -8.05 3.56 3.59
C GLN A 14 -8.14 3.31 5.10
N LEU A 15 -7.25 2.50 5.66
CA LEU A 15 -7.18 2.29 7.12
C LEU A 15 -6.91 3.58 7.90
N LEU A 16 -6.22 4.57 7.32
CA LEU A 16 -5.97 5.86 7.97
C LEU A 16 -7.27 6.64 8.20
N ALA A 17 -8.24 6.55 7.28
CA ALA A 17 -9.54 7.21 7.41
C ALA A 17 -10.48 6.56 8.45
N ILE A 18 -10.25 5.29 8.79
CA ILE A 18 -11.16 4.51 9.66
C ILE A 18 -10.86 4.78 11.14
N PRO A 19 -11.86 4.94 12.03
CA PRO A 19 -11.62 5.10 13.47
C PRO A 19 -10.83 3.93 14.10
N LYS A 20 -9.90 4.23 15.01
CA LYS A 20 -8.99 3.24 15.62
C LYS A 20 -9.69 1.99 16.15
N ALA A 21 -10.80 2.14 16.88
CA ALA A 21 -11.53 1.01 17.45
C ALA A 21 -12.01 0.02 16.37
N ARG A 22 -12.39 0.54 15.20
CA ARG A 22 -12.83 -0.27 14.07
C ARG A 22 -11.66 -0.89 13.31
N VAL A 23 -10.53 -0.18 13.22
CA VAL A 23 -9.28 -0.74 12.68
C VAL A 23 -8.85 -1.97 13.47
N VAL A 24 -8.83 -1.92 14.80
CA VAL A 24 -8.49 -3.10 15.62
C VAL A 24 -9.39 -4.30 15.28
N GLN A 25 -10.70 -4.08 15.14
CA GLN A 25 -11.64 -5.13 14.74
C GLN A 25 -11.36 -5.68 13.32
N ILE A 26 -11.03 -4.81 12.36
CA ILE A 26 -10.66 -5.21 10.99
C ILE A 26 -9.39 -6.07 11.04
N LEU A 27 -8.37 -5.61 11.75
CA LEU A 27 -7.09 -6.30 11.89
C LEU A 27 -7.25 -7.69 12.51
N GLU A 28 -8.01 -7.82 13.60
CA GLU A 28 -8.36 -9.12 14.19
C GLU A 28 -9.08 -10.06 13.22
N LYS A 29 -9.84 -9.53 12.26
CA LYS A 29 -10.49 -10.36 11.23
C LYS A 29 -9.54 -10.76 10.11
N THR A 30 -8.57 -9.91 9.77
CA THR A 30 -7.57 -10.24 8.73
C THR A 30 -6.67 -11.41 9.13
N THR A 31 -6.44 -11.65 10.42
CA THR A 31 -5.66 -12.83 10.88
C THR A 31 -6.31 -14.15 10.46
N ILE A 32 -7.64 -14.22 10.38
CA ILE A 32 -8.38 -15.42 9.93
C ILE A 32 -8.00 -15.78 8.47
N LEU A 33 -7.60 -14.80 7.66
CA LEU A 33 -7.16 -15.06 6.29
C LEU A 33 -5.80 -15.76 6.24
N THR A 34 -4.95 -15.57 7.24
CA THR A 34 -3.66 -16.26 7.34
C THR A 34 -3.83 -17.77 7.60
N GLU A 35 -4.93 -18.18 8.23
CA GLU A 35 -5.23 -19.60 8.46
C GLU A 35 -5.93 -20.24 7.26
N ASN A 36 -6.97 -19.57 6.72
CA ASN A 36 -7.71 -20.07 5.57
C ASN A 36 -8.35 -18.92 4.79
N PRO A 37 -7.82 -18.51 3.64
CA PRO A 37 -8.38 -17.43 2.84
C PRO A 37 -9.55 -17.87 1.95
N SER A 38 -9.81 -19.17 1.83
CA SER A 38 -10.88 -19.69 0.98
C SER A 38 -12.25 -19.12 1.37
N PRO A 39 -13.13 -18.79 0.40
CA PRO A 39 -14.47 -18.30 0.67
C PRO A 39 -15.38 -19.42 1.17
N HIS A 40 -15.22 -19.79 2.45
CA HIS A 40 -16.14 -20.70 3.13
C HIS A 40 -16.90 -19.95 4.22
N GLY A 41 -18.23 -19.99 4.14
CA GLY A 41 -19.15 -19.44 5.13
C GLY A 41 -19.74 -18.07 4.78
N SER A 42 -20.57 -17.53 5.69
CA SER A 42 -21.32 -16.28 5.48
C SER A 42 -20.45 -15.02 5.52
N GLN A 43 -19.21 -15.11 6.01
CA GLN A 43 -18.31 -13.97 6.19
C GLN A 43 -17.47 -13.67 4.95
N LYS A 44 -17.20 -14.67 4.10
CA LYS A 44 -16.32 -14.57 2.94
C LYS A 44 -17.11 -14.87 1.68
N LYS A 45 -17.15 -13.95 0.73
CA LYS A 45 -17.81 -14.15 -0.57
C LYS A 45 -16.87 -13.76 -1.70
N LYS A 46 -16.95 -14.48 -2.82
CA LYS A 46 -16.32 -14.06 -4.07
C LYS A 46 -17.13 -12.90 -4.67
N LEU A 47 -16.45 -11.88 -5.16
CA LEU A 47 -17.09 -10.80 -5.92
C LEU A 47 -17.08 -11.15 -7.41
N HIS A 48 -18.15 -10.79 -8.09
CA HIS A 48 -18.27 -10.87 -9.54
C HIS A 48 -18.12 -9.48 -10.15
N GLY A 49 -17.54 -9.37 -11.35
CA GLY A 49 -17.33 -8.09 -12.04
C GLY A 49 -15.87 -7.61 -12.12
N TYR A 50 -14.92 -8.34 -11.54
CA TYR A 50 -13.49 -8.09 -11.69
C TYR A 50 -12.84 -9.10 -12.64
N THR A 51 -11.84 -8.65 -13.39
CA THR A 51 -10.95 -9.53 -14.18
C THR A 51 -10.18 -10.55 -13.32
N GLY A 52 -9.99 -10.29 -12.02
CA GLY A 52 -9.30 -11.16 -11.07
C GLY A 52 -10.19 -11.89 -10.05
N ASN A 53 -9.58 -12.83 -9.32
CA ASN A 53 -10.23 -13.49 -8.18
C ASN A 53 -10.25 -12.57 -6.95
N VAL A 54 -11.25 -11.70 -6.88
CA VAL A 54 -11.45 -10.80 -5.73
C VAL A 54 -12.48 -11.38 -4.77
N TYR A 55 -12.17 -11.32 -3.49
CA TYR A 55 -12.99 -11.82 -2.40
C TYR A 55 -13.25 -10.71 -1.40
N ARG A 56 -14.33 -10.86 -0.64
CA ARG A 56 -14.78 -9.91 0.37
C ARG A 56 -14.93 -10.61 1.71
N LEU A 57 -14.24 -10.09 2.73
CA LEU A 57 -14.38 -10.48 4.14
C LEU A 57 -15.22 -9.44 4.88
N ARG A 58 -16.26 -9.88 5.59
CA ARG A 58 -17.10 -9.03 6.43
C ARG A 58 -16.48 -8.82 7.82
N SER A 59 -16.31 -7.56 8.23
CA SER A 59 -15.94 -7.17 9.59
C SER A 59 -16.89 -6.07 10.11
N GLY A 60 -18.01 -6.49 10.72
CA GLY A 60 -19.04 -5.56 11.19
C GLY A 60 -19.64 -4.72 10.05
N ASP A 61 -19.42 -3.41 10.12
CA ASP A 61 -19.84 -2.41 9.13
C ASP A 61 -18.81 -2.21 8.00
N TYR A 62 -17.62 -2.78 8.13
CA TYR A 62 -16.59 -2.73 7.08
C TYR A 62 -16.52 -4.03 6.31
N ARG A 63 -16.07 -3.91 5.06
CA ARG A 63 -15.75 -5.05 4.23
C ARG A 63 -14.34 -4.87 3.71
N VAL A 64 -13.54 -5.92 3.91
CA VAL A 64 -12.17 -5.99 3.45
C VAL A 64 -12.16 -6.74 2.13
N LEU A 65 -11.63 -6.12 1.08
CA LEU A 65 -11.39 -6.77 -0.20
C LEU A 65 -10.00 -7.40 -0.19
N TYR A 66 -9.91 -8.62 -0.66
CA TYR A 66 -8.66 -9.38 -0.69
C TYR A 66 -8.61 -10.33 -1.88
N THR A 67 -7.40 -10.72 -2.25
CA THR A 67 -7.11 -11.83 -3.16
C THR A 67 -6.10 -12.76 -2.50
N TYR A 68 -5.99 -13.99 -2.97
CA TYR A 68 -5.05 -14.96 -2.42
C TYR A 68 -4.56 -15.91 -3.51
N GLY A 69 -3.40 -16.49 -3.28
CA GLY A 69 -2.77 -17.46 -4.17
C GLY A 69 -2.03 -18.53 -3.39
N ASP A 70 -1.00 -19.11 -4.00
CA ASP A 70 -0.22 -20.20 -3.41
C ASP A 70 0.62 -19.70 -2.23
N GLY A 71 0.04 -19.79 -1.02
CA GLY A 71 0.73 -19.49 0.24
C GLY A 71 0.73 -18.01 0.65
N TRP A 72 0.01 -17.14 -0.06
CA TRP A 72 -0.11 -15.71 0.29
C TRP A 72 -1.54 -15.18 0.19
N VAL A 73 -1.83 -14.10 0.92
CA VAL A 73 -3.08 -13.33 0.88
C VAL A 73 -2.73 -11.85 0.74
N SER A 74 -3.26 -11.18 -0.29
CA SER A 74 -3.11 -9.73 -0.50
C SER A 74 -4.40 -8.99 -0.13
N LEU A 75 -4.30 -8.07 0.83
CA LEU A 75 -5.37 -7.15 1.19
C LEU A 75 -5.39 -5.98 0.19
N LEU A 76 -6.50 -5.81 -0.51
CA LEU A 76 -6.63 -4.83 -1.59
C LEU A 76 -7.17 -3.50 -1.09
N GLY A 77 -8.18 -3.53 -0.22
CA GLY A 77 -8.83 -2.34 0.32
C GLY A 77 -9.82 -2.65 1.42
N VAL A 78 -10.30 -1.62 2.10
CA VAL A 78 -11.29 -1.70 3.16
C VAL A 78 -12.21 -0.50 3.11
N ASP A 79 -13.52 -0.77 3.13
CA ASP A 79 -14.52 0.29 3.00
C ASP A 79 -15.82 -0.06 3.74
N ASP A 80 -16.64 0.94 4.04
CA ASP A 80 -17.95 0.81 4.68
C ASP A 80 -18.95 0.15 3.72
N ARG A 81 -19.97 -0.49 4.28
CA ARG A 81 -21.11 -1.08 3.58
C ARG A 81 -21.76 -0.16 2.55
N LYS A 82 -21.74 1.17 2.75
CA LYS A 82 -22.48 2.14 1.92
C LYS A 82 -21.75 2.54 0.63
N ASP A 83 -20.42 2.59 0.64
CA ASP A 83 -19.65 3.19 -0.46
C ASP A 83 -19.07 2.17 -1.45
N ILE A 84 -18.91 0.90 -1.05
CA ILE A 84 -18.55 -0.19 -1.99
C ILE A 84 -19.56 -0.32 -3.15
N TYR A 85 -20.81 0.14 -2.96
CA TYR A 85 -21.87 0.01 -3.97
C TYR A 85 -22.23 1.32 -4.69
N ARG A 86 -21.49 2.42 -4.46
CA ARG A 86 -21.77 3.72 -5.12
C ARG A 86 -21.21 3.84 -6.52
N GLY A 87 -20.22 3.03 -6.88
CA GLY A 87 -19.88 2.77 -8.29
C GLY A 87 -20.78 1.65 -8.81
N ASP A 88 -21.37 1.83 -9.98
CA ASP A 88 -22.39 1.00 -10.64
C ASP A 88 -21.94 -0.43 -11.01
N LYS A 89 -21.05 -1.08 -10.24
CA LYS A 89 -20.34 -2.31 -10.65
C LYS A 89 -20.11 -3.40 -9.61
N LEU A 90 -20.49 -3.29 -8.34
CA LEU A 90 -20.13 -4.33 -7.37
C LEU A 90 -21.33 -5.16 -6.92
N LEU A 91 -21.66 -6.22 -7.66
CA LEU A 91 -22.69 -7.19 -7.27
C LEU A 91 -22.05 -8.35 -6.50
N ALA A 92 -22.25 -8.37 -5.19
CA ALA A 92 -22.15 -9.59 -4.40
C ALA A 92 -23.57 -10.16 -4.30
N GLU A 93 -23.89 -11.19 -5.07
CA GLU A 93 -25.23 -11.77 -5.07
C GLU A 93 -25.66 -12.20 -3.64
N ASP A 94 -26.86 -11.78 -3.26
CA ASP A 94 -27.84 -12.52 -2.47
C ASP A 94 -29.15 -12.43 -3.27
N PRO A 95 -29.71 -13.53 -3.80
CA PRO A 95 -30.89 -13.45 -4.66
C PRO A 95 -32.13 -13.29 -3.79
N ASP A 96 -32.89 -12.24 -4.02
CA ASP A 96 -34.34 -12.21 -3.85
C ASP A 96 -34.91 -11.03 -4.66
N VAL A 97 -34.86 -11.16 -5.98
CA VAL A 97 -35.70 -10.35 -6.87
C VAL A 97 -36.53 -11.31 -7.71
N PRO A 98 -37.87 -11.27 -7.63
CA PRO A 98 -38.72 -12.11 -8.46
C PRO A 98 -38.51 -11.74 -9.92
N VAL A 99 -37.94 -12.67 -10.70
CA VAL A 99 -37.75 -12.53 -12.14
C VAL A 99 -39.11 -12.61 -12.84
N SER A 100 -39.81 -11.49 -12.90
CA SER A 100 -41.00 -11.33 -13.73
C SER A 100 -41.23 -9.86 -14.06
N ARG A 101 -40.28 -9.28 -14.81
CA ARG A 101 -40.42 -8.07 -15.66
C ARG A 101 -39.05 -7.75 -16.28
N ILE A 102 -38.67 -8.49 -17.30
CA ILE A 102 -37.68 -8.02 -18.29
C ILE A 102 -38.50 -7.72 -19.55
N PRO A 103 -38.42 -6.52 -20.14
CA PRO A 103 -39.06 -6.23 -21.42
C PRO A 103 -38.50 -7.15 -22.52
N ASP A 104 -39.35 -7.51 -23.47
CA ASP A 104 -38.97 -8.42 -24.56
C ASP A 104 -37.91 -7.78 -25.46
N VAL A 105 -37.01 -8.60 -26.01
CA VAL A 105 -35.83 -8.18 -26.79
C VAL A 105 -36.24 -7.39 -28.05
N HIS A 106 -37.48 -7.56 -28.51
CA HIS A 106 -38.06 -6.78 -29.60
C HIS A 106 -38.29 -5.30 -29.27
N ASP A 107 -38.55 -4.94 -28.01
CA ASP A 107 -38.79 -3.54 -27.62
C ASP A 107 -37.50 -2.71 -27.61
N ILE A 108 -36.36 -3.35 -27.32
CA ILE A 108 -35.04 -2.71 -27.31
C ILE A 108 -34.56 -2.39 -28.74
N LEU A 109 -34.87 -3.27 -29.70
CA LEU A 109 -34.43 -3.14 -31.09
C LEU A 109 -35.22 -2.11 -31.90
N GLN A 110 -36.43 -1.72 -31.47
CA GLN A 110 -37.24 -0.71 -32.18
C GLN A 110 -36.88 0.74 -31.83
N LEU A 111 -36.19 1.00 -30.72
CA LEU A 111 -35.74 2.34 -30.33
C LEU A 111 -34.46 2.80 -31.07
N ALA A 112 -33.80 1.90 -31.81
CA ALA A 112 -32.52 2.16 -32.47
C ALA A 112 -32.64 2.88 -33.83
N THR A 113 -33.84 3.21 -34.33
CA THR A 113 -34.01 3.82 -35.67
C THR A 113 -34.51 5.26 -35.67
N ALA A 114 -34.56 5.94 -34.52
CA ALA A 114 -34.99 7.33 -34.44
C ALA A 114 -34.10 8.21 -33.56
N HIS A 115 -32.80 8.29 -33.85
CA HIS A 115 -31.94 9.36 -33.33
C HIS A 115 -31.01 9.91 -34.41
N ASP A 116 -31.61 10.45 -35.47
CA ASP A 116 -30.98 11.48 -36.30
C ASP A 116 -31.54 12.85 -35.88
N ARG A 117 -31.05 13.37 -34.76
CA ARG A 117 -31.11 14.79 -34.41
C ARG A 117 -29.87 15.16 -33.62
N ALA A 118 -28.97 15.85 -34.32
CA ALA A 118 -27.84 16.57 -33.78
C ALA A 118 -28.15 17.21 -32.41
N ARG A 119 -27.49 16.73 -31.37
CA ARG A 119 -27.23 17.51 -30.16
C ARG A 119 -25.75 17.79 -30.13
N SER A 120 -25.41 19.07 -30.27
CA SER A 120 -24.11 19.61 -29.92
C SER A 120 -23.76 19.20 -28.48
N HIS A 121 -22.91 18.19 -28.33
CA HIS A 121 -22.31 17.89 -27.04
C HIS A 121 -21.18 18.88 -26.81
N THR A 122 -21.51 20.01 -26.20
CA THR A 122 -20.55 20.71 -25.34
C THR A 122 -20.18 19.72 -24.24
N PRO A 123 -18.90 19.43 -23.97
CA PRO A 123 -18.54 18.58 -22.84
C PRO A 123 -18.90 19.34 -21.57
N VAL A 124 -20.04 19.00 -20.97
CA VAL A 124 -20.35 19.41 -19.61
C VAL A 124 -19.44 18.55 -18.73
N ARG A 125 -18.37 19.16 -18.20
CA ARG A 125 -17.64 18.57 -17.08
C ARG A 125 -18.58 18.66 -15.89
N GLU A 126 -19.27 17.56 -15.57
CA GLU A 126 -19.97 17.44 -14.30
C GLU A 126 -18.89 17.34 -13.22
N THR A 127 -18.57 18.47 -12.61
CA THR A 127 -17.72 18.51 -11.41
C THR A 127 -18.55 17.98 -10.26
N GLU A 128 -18.49 16.67 -10.02
CA GLU A 128 -19.05 16.06 -8.81
C GLU A 128 -18.29 16.58 -7.58
N ASP A 129 -19.04 17.08 -6.60
CA ASP A 129 -18.48 17.45 -5.29
C ASP A 129 -17.85 16.22 -4.62
N LEU A 130 -16.81 16.44 -3.81
CA LEU A 130 -16.15 15.36 -3.08
C LEU A 130 -17.15 14.62 -2.18
N PRO A 131 -17.17 13.27 -2.19
CA PRO A 131 -18.10 12.47 -1.38
C PRO A 131 -17.97 12.69 0.13
N LEU A 132 -16.79 13.12 0.58
CA LEU A 132 -16.46 13.43 1.97
C LEU A 132 -15.96 14.88 2.08
N ALA A 133 -16.40 15.59 3.12
CA ALA A 133 -15.88 16.93 3.38
C ALA A 133 -14.39 16.87 3.75
N MET A 134 -13.56 17.55 2.96
CA MET A 134 -12.14 17.75 3.24
C MET A 134 -12.00 18.71 4.43
N ASP A 135 -11.89 18.16 5.64
CA ASP A 135 -11.67 18.94 6.86
C ASP A 135 -10.28 18.67 7.48
N GLU A 136 -9.85 19.54 8.38
CA GLU A 136 -8.54 19.39 9.04
C GLU A 136 -8.41 18.07 9.80
N ASN A 137 -9.52 17.53 10.32
CA ASN A 137 -9.50 16.32 11.11
C ASN A 137 -9.19 15.11 10.23
N LEU A 138 -9.82 15.04 9.04
CA LEU A 138 -9.51 14.06 8.01
C LEU A 138 -8.05 14.16 7.59
N LEU A 139 -7.56 15.36 7.25
CA LEU A 139 -6.17 15.55 6.82
C LEU A 139 -5.16 15.12 7.89
N ARG A 140 -5.44 15.39 9.17
CA ARG A 140 -4.62 14.90 10.30
C ARG A 140 -4.67 13.38 10.43
N HIS A 141 -5.84 12.76 10.31
CA HIS A 141 -5.97 11.30 10.35
C HIS A 141 -5.25 10.61 9.18
N LEU A 142 -5.27 11.25 8.01
CA LEU A 142 -4.51 10.83 6.84
C LEU A 142 -3.01 11.17 6.94
N GLN A 143 -2.52 11.68 8.08
CA GLN A 143 -1.11 12.03 8.30
C GLN A 143 -0.53 12.93 7.19
N VAL A 144 -1.34 13.88 6.71
CA VAL A 144 -0.88 14.85 5.71
C VAL A 144 0.00 15.90 6.40
N PRO A 145 1.13 16.31 5.81
CA PRO A 145 1.92 17.43 6.32
C PRO A 145 1.12 18.73 6.38
N HIS A 146 1.25 19.49 7.47
CA HIS A 146 0.47 20.71 7.69
C HIS A 146 0.70 21.79 6.61
N GLU A 147 1.85 21.76 5.93
CA GLU A 147 2.16 22.66 4.81
C GLU A 147 1.20 22.51 3.62
N HIS A 148 0.56 21.35 3.47
CA HIS A 148 -0.38 21.08 2.38
C HIS A 148 -1.85 21.32 2.77
N PHE A 149 -2.13 21.65 4.04
CA PHE A 149 -3.51 21.77 4.51
C PHE A 149 -4.27 22.88 3.78
N ALA A 150 -3.64 24.04 3.58
CA ALA A 150 -4.27 25.17 2.92
C ALA A 150 -4.75 24.81 1.51
N ALA A 151 -3.89 24.20 0.69
CA ALA A 151 -4.22 23.79 -0.67
C ALA A 151 -5.35 22.75 -0.70
N LEU A 152 -5.34 21.80 0.24
CA LEU A 152 -6.30 20.70 0.27
C LEU A 152 -7.68 21.09 0.82
N LEU A 153 -7.74 21.99 1.80
CA LEU A 153 -9.01 22.49 2.35
C LEU A 153 -9.79 23.32 1.34
N GLU A 154 -9.13 23.85 0.29
CA GLU A 154 -9.78 24.58 -0.80
C GLU A 154 -10.39 23.66 -1.87
N CYS A 155 -9.95 22.39 -1.94
CA CYS A 155 -10.47 21.42 -2.90
C CYS A 155 -11.91 21.03 -2.58
N LYS A 156 -12.82 21.22 -3.55
CA LYS A 156 -14.24 20.86 -3.44
C LYS A 156 -14.61 19.68 -4.33
N THR A 157 -13.82 19.46 -5.39
CA THR A 157 -14.06 18.45 -6.41
C THR A 157 -12.84 17.55 -6.55
N LEU A 158 -13.00 16.40 -7.23
CA LEU A 158 -11.86 15.53 -7.56
C LEU A 158 -10.89 16.24 -8.51
N ASP A 159 -11.38 17.07 -9.43
CA ASP A 159 -10.55 17.86 -10.36
C ASP A 159 -9.64 18.83 -9.59
N ASP A 160 -10.17 19.51 -8.57
CA ASP A 160 -9.36 20.40 -7.72
C ASP A 160 -8.21 19.63 -7.03
N LEU A 161 -8.47 18.39 -6.60
CA LEU A 161 -7.46 17.55 -5.95
C LEU A 161 -6.38 17.06 -6.95
N VAL A 162 -6.75 16.82 -8.20
CA VAL A 162 -5.79 16.51 -9.28
C VAL A 162 -4.86 17.70 -9.51
N GLU A 163 -5.42 18.92 -9.56
CA GLU A 163 -4.67 20.14 -9.84
C GLU A 163 -3.87 20.67 -8.63
N ALA A 164 -4.19 20.23 -7.42
CA ALA A 164 -3.52 20.68 -6.20
C ALA A 164 -2.00 20.43 -6.21
N GLU A 165 -1.23 21.45 -5.80
CA GLU A 165 0.23 21.40 -5.63
C GLU A 165 0.63 20.64 -4.35
N VAL A 166 0.41 19.32 -4.37
CA VAL A 166 0.77 18.41 -3.29
C VAL A 166 1.60 17.23 -3.81
N PRO A 167 2.46 16.61 -2.98
CA PRO A 167 3.16 15.40 -3.34
C PRO A 167 2.20 14.30 -3.79
N GLU A 168 2.60 13.52 -4.79
CA GLU A 168 1.78 12.44 -5.36
C GLU A 168 1.29 11.44 -4.31
N LEU A 169 2.15 11.05 -3.36
CA LEU A 169 1.79 10.16 -2.25
C LEU A 169 0.68 10.73 -1.36
N VAL A 170 0.68 12.04 -1.13
CA VAL A 170 -0.38 12.72 -0.35
C VAL A 170 -1.67 12.70 -1.14
N ARG A 171 -1.60 12.98 -2.44
CA ARG A 171 -2.75 12.96 -3.35
C ARG A 171 -3.41 11.58 -3.41
N GLU A 172 -2.62 10.53 -3.65
CA GLU A 172 -3.09 9.13 -3.70
C GLU A 172 -3.80 8.73 -2.40
N ARG A 173 -3.19 9.05 -1.25
CA ARG A 173 -3.77 8.75 0.06
C ARG A 173 -5.14 9.40 0.26
N ILE A 174 -5.31 10.64 -0.21
CA ILE A 174 -6.58 11.35 -0.13
C ILE A 174 -7.58 10.71 -1.10
N PHE A 175 -7.20 10.44 -2.35
CA PHE A 175 -8.07 9.76 -3.32
C PHE A 175 -8.61 8.44 -2.77
N ASP A 176 -7.74 7.59 -2.22
CA ASP A 176 -8.13 6.30 -1.66
C ASP A 176 -9.09 6.44 -0.46
N ALA A 177 -9.03 7.56 0.25
CA ALA A 177 -9.86 7.84 1.42
C ALA A 177 -11.21 8.50 1.09
N VAL A 178 -11.29 9.30 0.03
CA VAL A 178 -12.50 10.08 -0.32
C VAL A 178 -13.29 9.50 -1.49
N SER A 179 -12.71 8.55 -2.23
CA SER A 179 -13.33 7.93 -3.41
C SER A 179 -13.23 6.40 -3.36
N SER A 180 -14.12 5.72 -4.09
CA SER A 180 -14.04 4.27 -4.25
C SER A 180 -12.92 3.92 -5.23
N PRO A 181 -11.88 3.16 -4.82
CA PRO A 181 -10.77 2.83 -5.71
C PRO A 181 -11.19 1.93 -6.87
N ASP A 182 -10.52 2.10 -8.01
CA ASP A 182 -10.58 1.13 -9.10
C ASP A 182 -9.75 -0.10 -8.73
N TYR A 183 -10.43 -1.13 -8.22
CA TYR A 183 -9.75 -2.34 -7.76
C TYR A 183 -9.05 -3.14 -8.86
N GLU A 184 -9.34 -2.90 -10.16
CA GLU A 184 -8.51 -3.48 -11.23
C GLU A 184 -7.13 -2.84 -11.23
N ARG A 185 -7.04 -1.51 -11.06
CA ARG A 185 -5.76 -0.81 -10.89
C ARG A 185 -5.08 -1.14 -9.56
N VAL A 186 -5.85 -1.35 -8.49
CA VAL A 186 -5.29 -1.75 -7.19
C VAL A 186 -4.59 -3.11 -7.28
N LEU A 187 -5.09 -4.04 -8.10
CA LEU A 187 -4.42 -5.32 -8.32
C LEU A 187 -3.03 -5.16 -8.96
N GLU A 188 -2.84 -4.12 -9.77
CA GLU A 188 -1.57 -3.79 -10.44
C GLU A 188 -0.56 -3.06 -9.53
N GLN A 189 -1.01 -2.52 -8.39
CA GLN A 189 -0.13 -1.88 -7.41
C GLN A 189 0.90 -2.87 -6.87
N PRO A 190 2.10 -2.41 -6.45
CA PRO A 190 3.05 -3.28 -5.77
C PRO A 190 2.47 -3.79 -4.45
N ASP A 191 2.85 -5.01 -4.05
CA ASP A 191 2.51 -5.55 -2.73
C ASP A 191 3.50 -5.07 -1.67
N LEU A 192 2.99 -4.79 -0.49
CA LEU A 192 3.74 -4.47 0.72
C LEU A 192 3.70 -5.67 1.66
N VAL A 193 4.85 -5.97 2.28
CA VAL A 193 4.95 -7.00 3.32
C VAL A 193 4.32 -6.45 4.59
N THR A 194 3.23 -7.10 5.03
CA THR A 194 2.53 -6.69 6.26
C THR A 194 3.36 -7.01 7.51
N GLY A 195 4.01 -8.17 7.54
CA GLY A 195 4.65 -8.68 8.75
C GLY A 195 3.58 -9.06 9.78
N ASP A 196 3.64 -8.44 10.96
CA ASP A 196 2.61 -8.57 11.99
C ASP A 196 1.45 -7.62 11.72
N VAL A 197 0.21 -8.07 11.92
CA VAL A 197 -0.98 -7.24 11.73
C VAL A 197 -0.97 -5.99 12.62
N SER A 198 -0.34 -6.05 13.80
CA SER A 198 -0.15 -4.89 14.69
C SER A 198 0.67 -3.76 14.06
N ASP A 199 1.51 -4.05 13.07
CA ASP A 199 2.26 -3.01 12.36
C ASP A 199 1.35 -2.10 11.53
N LEU A 200 0.18 -2.58 11.09
CA LEU A 200 -0.84 -1.74 10.44
C LEU A 200 -1.43 -0.73 11.42
N LEU A 201 -1.55 -1.11 12.70
CA LEU A 201 -1.99 -0.19 13.76
C LEU A 201 -0.90 0.84 14.06
N ARG A 202 0.36 0.42 14.16
CA ARG A 202 1.52 1.32 14.36
C ARG A 202 1.68 2.31 13.21
N PHE A 203 1.45 1.86 11.97
CA PHE A 203 1.40 2.75 10.80
C PHE A 203 0.33 3.82 10.96
N LYS A 204 -0.89 3.41 11.35
CA LYS A 204 -1.99 4.34 11.59
C LYS A 204 -1.67 5.39 12.66
N GLU A 205 -0.96 4.99 13.70
CA GLU A 205 -0.56 5.87 14.81
C GLU A 205 0.65 6.75 14.49
N GLY A 206 1.27 6.56 13.32
CA GLY A 206 2.46 7.32 12.90
C GLY A 206 3.75 6.83 13.55
N GLU A 207 3.71 5.72 14.30
CA GLU A 207 4.88 5.07 14.90
C GLU A 207 5.74 4.33 13.87
N LEU A 208 5.16 4.08 12.69
CA LEU A 208 5.79 3.41 11.59
C LEU A 208 5.68 4.25 10.32
N LEU A 209 6.83 4.58 9.73
CA LEU A 209 6.93 5.38 8.50
C LEU A 209 6.42 4.68 7.22
N GLY A 210 6.36 3.35 7.17
CA GLY A 210 5.97 2.61 5.96
C GLY A 210 6.33 1.14 6.00
N PHE A 211 6.04 0.42 4.92
CA PHE A 211 6.23 -1.04 4.80
C PHE A 211 7.29 -1.40 3.76
N LEU A 212 7.83 -2.62 3.86
CA LEU A 212 8.73 -3.18 2.86
C LEU A 212 7.94 -3.54 1.61
N LEU A 213 8.45 -3.20 0.44
CA LEU A 213 7.94 -3.72 -0.82
C LEU A 213 8.25 -5.21 -0.92
N LYS A 214 7.26 -6.02 -1.29
CA LYS A 214 7.48 -7.43 -1.64
C LYS A 214 8.22 -7.47 -2.97
N LEU A 215 9.34 -8.20 -2.98
CA LEU A 215 10.14 -8.38 -4.18
C LEU A 215 9.37 -9.22 -5.19
N ASP A 216 9.48 -8.86 -6.47
CA ASP A 216 9.10 -9.76 -7.55
C ASP A 216 10.19 -10.83 -7.79
N PRO A 217 9.86 -11.95 -8.47
CA PRO A 217 10.82 -13.03 -8.70
C PRO A 217 12.07 -12.64 -9.50
N GLU A 218 12.05 -11.55 -10.28
CA GLU A 218 13.24 -11.05 -10.96
C GLU A 218 14.15 -10.29 -9.98
N GLN A 219 13.56 -9.48 -9.10
CA GLN A 219 14.28 -8.78 -8.04
C GLN A 219 14.91 -9.72 -7.02
N GLU A 220 14.23 -10.81 -6.64
CA GLU A 220 14.74 -11.81 -5.69
C GLU A 220 16.10 -12.38 -6.12
N LYS A 221 16.31 -12.57 -7.43
CA LYS A 221 17.58 -13.05 -7.99
C LYS A 221 18.75 -12.13 -7.61
N TYR A 222 18.51 -10.83 -7.48
CA TYR A 222 19.53 -9.85 -7.14
C TYR A 222 19.82 -9.71 -5.64
N VAL A 223 19.06 -10.39 -4.78
CA VAL A 223 19.29 -10.43 -3.34
C VAL A 223 20.44 -11.39 -3.02
N ASP A 224 20.35 -12.63 -3.52
CA ASP A 224 21.24 -13.71 -3.10
C ASP A 224 22.44 -13.96 -4.04
N TRP A 225 22.38 -13.49 -5.30
CA TRP A 225 23.43 -13.80 -6.29
C TRP A 225 24.86 -13.46 -5.85
N ALA A 226 25.00 -12.39 -5.06
CA ALA A 226 26.28 -11.85 -4.66
C ALA A 226 26.73 -12.31 -3.28
N VAL A 227 25.93 -13.12 -2.58
CA VAL A 227 26.28 -13.65 -1.25
C VAL A 227 27.56 -14.49 -1.33
N ASN A 228 27.73 -15.23 -2.44
CA ASN A 228 28.93 -16.02 -2.71
C ASN A 228 29.94 -15.32 -3.63
N ALA A 229 29.70 -14.05 -3.99
CA ALA A 229 30.61 -13.32 -4.88
C ALA A 229 31.84 -12.85 -4.09
N SER A 230 33.03 -13.09 -4.65
CA SER A 230 34.31 -12.71 -4.04
C SER A 230 34.74 -11.26 -4.30
N GLY A 231 33.87 -10.44 -4.93
CA GLY A 231 34.24 -9.11 -5.40
C GLY A 231 33.10 -8.08 -5.33
N PRO A 232 33.40 -6.81 -5.65
CA PRO A 232 32.41 -5.74 -5.64
C PRO A 232 31.29 -6.02 -6.66
N THR A 233 30.09 -5.58 -6.32
CA THR A 233 28.89 -5.83 -7.12
C THR A 233 28.13 -4.54 -7.33
N LEU A 234 27.60 -4.37 -8.54
CA LEU A 234 26.86 -3.17 -8.94
C LEU A 234 25.50 -3.59 -9.49
N VAL A 235 24.42 -3.11 -8.86
CA VAL A 235 23.05 -3.28 -9.35
C VAL A 235 22.67 -2.03 -10.14
N LYS A 236 22.34 -2.21 -11.42
CA LYS A 236 21.86 -1.13 -12.30
C LYS A 236 20.37 -1.30 -12.54
N GLY A 237 19.64 -0.19 -12.62
CA GLY A 237 18.21 -0.18 -12.90
C GLY A 237 17.69 1.24 -13.06
N GLY A 238 16.64 1.42 -13.86
CA GLY A 238 16.00 2.71 -14.07
C GLY A 238 15.39 3.32 -12.80
N PRO A 239 14.94 4.58 -12.82
CA PRO A 239 14.13 5.14 -11.74
C PRO A 239 12.92 4.23 -11.42
N GLY A 240 12.57 4.10 -10.14
CA GLY A 240 11.40 3.30 -9.71
C GLY A 240 11.57 1.78 -9.72
N THR A 241 12.67 1.21 -10.24
CA THR A 241 12.85 -0.25 -10.37
C THR A 241 13.22 -0.98 -9.06
N GLY A 242 12.92 -0.42 -7.89
CA GLY A 242 13.12 -1.12 -6.61
C GLY A 242 14.58 -1.31 -6.13
N LYS A 243 15.56 -0.60 -6.69
CA LYS A 243 16.99 -0.73 -6.28
C LYS A 243 17.21 -0.61 -4.77
N SER A 244 16.57 0.37 -4.14
CA SER A 244 16.66 0.59 -2.70
C SER A 244 16.06 -0.59 -1.92
N THR A 245 14.96 -1.15 -2.39
CA THR A 245 14.34 -2.36 -1.83
C THR A 245 15.30 -3.54 -1.90
N VAL A 246 15.91 -3.79 -3.07
CA VAL A 246 16.92 -4.85 -3.24
C VAL A 246 18.09 -4.66 -2.27
N ALA A 247 18.56 -3.42 -2.04
CA ALA A 247 19.63 -3.15 -1.08
C ALA A 247 19.25 -3.54 0.37
N LEU A 248 18.00 -3.30 0.79
CA LEU A 248 17.51 -3.67 2.13
C LEU A 248 17.47 -5.20 2.30
N TYR A 249 16.84 -5.90 1.35
CA TYR A 249 16.77 -7.38 1.40
C TYR A 249 18.15 -8.03 1.30
N ARG A 250 19.04 -7.45 0.49
CA ARG A 250 20.41 -7.94 0.37
C ARG A 250 21.20 -7.74 1.65
N THR A 251 20.98 -6.65 2.36
CA THR A 251 21.60 -6.44 3.69
C THR A 251 21.17 -7.53 4.66
N HIS A 252 19.87 -7.86 4.69
CA HIS A 252 19.35 -8.98 5.48
C HIS A 252 19.95 -10.33 5.08
N SER A 253 19.98 -10.65 3.77
CA SER A 253 20.58 -11.89 3.26
C SER A 253 22.08 -12.00 3.59
N LEU A 254 22.83 -10.90 3.45
CA LEU A 254 24.24 -10.83 3.79
C LEU A 254 24.49 -11.10 5.27
N VAL A 255 23.76 -10.44 6.18
CA VAL A 255 23.90 -10.66 7.63
C VAL A 255 23.63 -12.13 7.96
N ARG A 256 22.53 -12.69 7.43
CA ARG A 256 22.17 -14.09 7.64
C ARG A 256 23.26 -15.05 7.15
N SER A 257 23.77 -14.86 5.93
CA SER A 257 24.82 -15.70 5.36
C SER A 257 26.13 -15.63 6.16
N LEU A 258 26.54 -14.44 6.60
CA LEU A 258 27.73 -14.29 7.43
C LEU A 258 27.58 -15.04 8.76
N ARG A 259 26.40 -14.98 9.39
CA ARG A 259 26.13 -15.75 10.61
C ARG A 259 26.14 -17.25 10.37
N GLU A 260 25.52 -17.72 9.29
CA GLU A 260 25.52 -19.13 8.89
C GLU A 260 26.94 -19.64 8.58
N SER A 261 27.84 -18.77 8.10
CA SER A 261 29.26 -19.07 7.89
C SER A 261 30.11 -19.11 9.18
N GLY A 262 29.50 -18.85 10.35
CA GLY A 262 30.16 -18.90 11.66
C GLY A 262 30.68 -17.56 12.18
N ILE A 263 30.40 -16.44 11.50
CA ILE A 263 30.76 -15.11 11.99
C ILE A 263 29.71 -14.68 13.02
N GLU A 264 30.07 -14.68 14.31
CA GLU A 264 29.12 -14.40 15.39
C GLU A 264 28.56 -12.96 15.36
N LYS A 265 29.39 -11.98 14.98
CA LYS A 265 29.05 -10.55 14.97
C LYS A 265 29.52 -9.88 13.68
N PRO A 266 28.87 -10.13 12.53
CA PRO A 266 29.19 -9.43 11.29
C PRO A 266 28.92 -7.94 11.47
N GLN A 267 29.80 -7.10 10.91
CA GLN A 267 29.60 -5.65 10.86
C GLN A 267 29.26 -5.25 9.43
N VAL A 268 28.03 -4.84 9.22
CA VAL A 268 27.54 -4.37 7.92
C VAL A 268 27.25 -2.88 7.99
N LEU A 269 27.73 -2.14 7.00
CA LEU A 269 27.46 -0.71 6.86
C LEU A 269 26.49 -0.49 5.69
N PHE A 270 25.35 0.13 5.99
CA PHE A 270 24.40 0.60 5.00
C PHE A 270 24.52 2.13 4.90
N THR A 271 24.78 2.66 3.70
CA THR A 271 24.86 4.11 3.50
C THR A 271 23.77 4.61 2.57
N THR A 272 23.26 5.81 2.85
CA THR A 272 22.24 6.48 2.04
C THR A 272 22.48 7.99 2.02
N TYR A 273 21.63 8.74 1.32
CA TYR A 273 21.88 10.15 1.02
C TYR A 273 21.41 11.11 2.12
N THR A 274 20.22 10.90 2.71
CA THR A 274 19.61 11.85 3.66
C THR A 274 19.32 11.21 5.01
N ASN A 275 19.25 12.02 6.06
CA ASN A 275 18.87 11.54 7.41
C ASN A 275 17.45 10.94 7.44
N ALA A 276 16.53 11.46 6.64
CA ALA A 276 15.19 10.88 6.48
C ALA A 276 15.27 9.45 5.90
N LEU A 277 16.12 9.24 4.90
CA LEU A 277 16.35 7.90 4.34
C LEU A 277 17.08 6.98 5.31
N VAL A 278 17.96 7.50 6.19
CA VAL A 278 18.57 6.72 7.27
C VAL A 278 17.49 6.19 8.20
N ALA A 279 16.66 7.08 8.76
CA ALA A 279 15.59 6.69 9.69
C ALA A 279 14.61 5.69 9.05
N PHE A 280 14.24 5.92 7.78
CA PHE A 280 13.40 5.00 7.03
C PHE A 280 14.07 3.63 6.82
N SER A 281 15.34 3.60 6.41
CA SER A 281 16.08 2.35 6.17
C SER A 281 16.30 1.57 7.47
N GLU A 282 16.59 2.24 8.59
CA GLU A 282 16.71 1.62 9.92
C GLU A 282 15.41 0.95 10.35
N GLN A 283 14.27 1.61 10.15
CA GLN A 283 12.98 1.04 10.50
C GLN A 283 12.66 -0.20 9.66
N LEU A 284 12.95 -0.18 8.36
CA LEU A 284 12.72 -1.31 7.46
C LEU A 284 13.69 -2.47 7.71
N LEU A 285 14.99 -2.20 7.86
CA LEU A 285 16.00 -3.19 8.25
C LEU A 285 15.70 -3.78 9.62
N GLY A 286 15.18 -2.96 10.52
CA GLY A 286 14.62 -3.36 11.80
C GLY A 286 13.76 -4.61 11.69
N ARG A 287 12.78 -4.56 10.79
CA ARG A 287 11.82 -5.63 10.59
C ARG A 287 12.43 -6.87 9.97
N LEU A 288 13.35 -6.70 9.02
CA LEU A 288 14.01 -7.83 8.37
C LEU A 288 14.93 -8.58 9.35
N LEU A 289 15.71 -7.84 10.15
CA LEU A 289 16.77 -8.40 10.97
C LEU A 289 16.31 -8.81 12.38
N ASP A 290 15.21 -8.26 12.87
CA ASP A 290 14.67 -8.50 14.22
C ASP A 290 15.70 -8.35 15.35
N ARG A 291 16.32 -9.45 15.82
CA ARG A 291 17.35 -9.44 16.87
C ARG A 291 18.74 -9.05 16.37
N ASP A 292 18.94 -9.07 15.06
CA ASP A 292 20.22 -8.83 14.39
C ASP A 292 20.39 -7.37 13.94
N ARG A 293 19.50 -6.47 14.38
CA ARG A 293 19.53 -5.03 14.01
C ARG A 293 20.85 -4.36 14.31
N ASP A 294 21.44 -4.67 15.46
CA ASP A 294 22.69 -4.06 15.93
C ASP A 294 23.91 -4.49 15.09
N LEU A 295 23.76 -5.46 14.20
CA LEU A 295 24.80 -5.90 13.26
C LEU A 295 24.92 -4.99 12.04
N VAL A 296 23.94 -4.09 11.84
CA VAL A 296 23.91 -3.15 10.72
C VAL A 296 23.95 -1.73 11.21
N THR A 297 24.96 -0.98 10.76
CA THR A 297 25.04 0.47 10.96
C THR A 297 24.48 1.18 9.74
N VAL A 298 23.45 2.01 9.91
CA VAL A 298 22.86 2.81 8.83
C VAL A 298 23.26 4.27 9.00
N ARG A 299 23.84 4.91 7.97
CA ARG A 299 24.31 6.31 8.04
C ARG A 299 24.26 7.03 6.70
N THR A 300 24.41 8.35 6.73
CA THR A 300 24.78 9.11 5.53
C THR A 300 26.28 8.98 5.26
N ALA A 301 26.68 9.15 4.00
CA ALA A 301 28.08 9.20 3.62
C ALA A 301 28.82 10.33 4.36
N ASP A 302 28.21 11.51 4.48
CA ASP A 302 28.81 12.65 5.19
C ASP A 302 29.02 12.36 6.68
N SER A 303 28.03 11.79 7.36
CA SER A 303 28.14 11.40 8.78
C SER A 303 29.25 10.37 9.00
N LEU A 304 29.43 9.45 8.04
CA LEU A 304 30.50 8.47 8.09
C LEU A 304 31.87 9.16 7.98
N VAL A 305 32.04 10.07 7.02
CA VAL A 305 33.29 10.81 6.83
C VAL A 305 33.64 11.62 8.07
N VAL A 306 32.69 12.41 8.61
CA VAL A 306 32.90 13.21 9.84
C VAL A 306 33.34 12.32 11.00
N ARG A 307 32.70 11.16 11.18
CA ARG A 307 33.08 10.20 12.23
C ARG A 307 34.48 9.64 12.05
N ILE A 308 34.86 9.28 10.82
CA ILE A 308 36.20 8.75 10.52
C ILE A 308 37.23 9.83 10.84
N VAL A 309 37.05 11.05 10.36
CA VAL A 309 37.97 12.17 10.62
C VAL A 309 38.08 12.45 12.12
N ALA A 310 36.95 12.56 12.82
CA ALA A 310 36.94 12.81 14.27
C ALA A 310 37.62 11.69 15.07
N SER A 311 37.60 10.45 14.59
CA SER A 311 38.27 9.32 15.25
C SER A 311 39.79 9.30 15.07
N VAL A 312 40.30 9.97 14.03
CA VAL A 312 41.74 10.04 13.71
C VAL A 312 42.36 11.31 14.28
N ASP A 313 41.68 12.46 14.14
CA ASP A 313 42.23 13.78 14.46
C ASP A 313 41.70 14.41 15.77
N GLY A 314 40.78 13.73 16.47
CA GLY A 314 40.01 14.30 17.60
C GLY A 314 38.78 15.08 17.13
N GLN A 315 37.87 15.44 18.05
CA GLN A 315 36.66 16.21 17.71
C GLN A 315 37.07 17.54 17.07
N GLN A 316 36.86 17.66 15.76
CA GLN A 316 36.94 18.95 15.09
C GLN A 316 35.59 19.65 15.20
N ASP A 317 35.58 20.83 15.81
CA ASP A 317 34.47 21.79 15.75
C ASP A 317 34.31 22.23 14.29
N ILE A 318 33.48 21.51 13.53
CA ILE A 318 33.01 21.99 12.25
C ILE A 318 31.73 22.78 12.55
N ALA A 319 31.91 24.10 12.70
CA ALA A 319 30.85 25.09 12.90
C ALA A 319 29.93 25.20 11.67
#